data_AF-A0A4C1ZP23-F1
#
_entry.id   AF-A0A4C1ZP23-F1
#
_cell.length_a   1.000
_cell.length_b   1.000
_cell.length_c   1.000
_cell.angle_alpha   90.00
_cell.angle_beta   90.00
_cell.angle_gamma   90.00
#
_symmetry.space_group_name_H-M   'P 1'
#
loop_
_entity.id
_entity.type
_entity.pdbx_description
1 polymer ?
#
loop_
_entity_poly.entity_id
_entity_poly.type
_entity_poly.pdbx_seq_one_letter_code
_entity_poly.pdbx_strand_id
1 'polypeptide(L)'
;MEYPMLTPIAGLERGDQIQKFRNENNLTPPTPTGTETNNVYELEQKIGCGQAEELIIQAENELNLARKMLTWKPWEPLVTIPPPGQWNWPPVKN
;
A
#
# COMPACT_ATOMS: atom_id res chain seq x y z
N MET A 1 3.61 -23.58 6.50
CA MET A 1 4.30 -22.27 6.55
C MET A 1 3.33 -21.30 7.19
N GLU A 2 3.42 -21.15 8.51
CA GLU A 2 2.60 -20.22 9.27
C GLU A 2 3.11 -18.80 8.99
N TYR A 3 2.28 -17.97 8.38
CA TYR A 3 2.46 -16.53 8.50
C TYR A 3 2.25 -16.18 9.97
N PRO A 4 3.20 -15.52 10.65
CA PRO A 4 2.97 -15.08 12.01
C PRO A 4 1.81 -14.09 11.98
N MET A 5 0.63 -14.57 12.39
CA MET A 5 -0.52 -13.74 12.72
C MET A 5 -0.01 -12.70 13.70
N LEU A 6 0.12 -11.45 13.24
CA LEU A 6 0.55 -10.31 14.05
C LEU A 6 -0.21 -10.39 15.37
N THR A 7 0.52 -10.60 16.47
CA THR A 7 -0.09 -10.76 17.78
C THR A 7 -0.88 -9.48 18.08
N PRO A 8 -2.14 -9.59 18.55
CA PRO A 8 -2.92 -8.42 18.91
C PRO A 8 -2.26 -7.72 20.09
N ILE A 9 -1.54 -6.63 19.83
CA ILE A 9 -1.06 -5.73 20.88
C ILE A 9 -2.28 -4.94 21.31
N ALA A 10 -2.68 -5.07 22.59
CA ALA A 10 -3.87 -4.42 23.13
C ALA A 10 -3.83 -2.91 22.87
N GLY A 11 -4.86 -2.38 22.23
CA GLY A 11 -5.07 -0.94 22.06
C GLY A 11 -4.66 -0.32 20.72
N LEU A 12 -4.37 -1.11 19.67
CA LEU A 12 -4.01 -0.58 18.35
C LEU A 12 -4.84 -1.26 17.24
N GLU A 13 -5.64 -0.48 16.50
CA GLU A 13 -6.56 -0.99 15.47
C GLU A 13 -5.77 -1.63 14.32
N ARG A 14 -6.37 -2.60 13.60
CA ARG A 14 -5.67 -3.36 12.54
C ARG A 14 -5.09 -2.45 11.43
N GLY A 15 -5.70 -1.30 11.17
CA GLY A 15 -5.20 -0.30 10.21
C GLY A 15 -3.90 0.36 10.67
N ASP A 16 -3.77 0.64 11.96
CA ASP A 16 -2.55 1.16 12.58
C ASP A 16 -1.42 0.12 12.53
N GLN A 17 -1.76 -1.17 12.48
CA GLN A 17 -0.80 -2.26 12.32
C GLN A 17 -0.21 -2.36 10.90
N ILE A 18 -0.96 -1.95 9.88
CA ILE A 18 -0.44 -1.87 8.50
C ILE A 18 0.48 -0.66 8.37
N GLN A 19 0.11 0.46 8.97
CA GLN A 19 0.92 1.68 8.96
C GLN A 19 2.23 1.50 9.72
N LYS A 20 2.19 0.90 10.93
CA LYS A 20 3.41 0.58 11.67
C LYS A 20 4.29 -0.39 10.87
N PHE A 21 3.73 -1.42 10.24
CA PHE A 21 4.50 -2.38 9.44
C PHE A 21 5.16 -1.69 8.24
N ARG A 22 4.43 -0.77 7.59
CA ARG A 22 4.97 0.02 6.48
C ARG A 22 6.12 0.92 6.91
N ASN A 23 5.99 1.57 8.08
CA ASN A 23 7.02 2.44 8.66
C ASN A 23 8.22 1.63 9.16
N GLU A 24 7.99 0.48 9.80
CA GLU A 24 9.01 -0.44 10.32
C GLU A 24 9.86 -1.05 9.19
N ASN A 25 9.26 -1.28 8.02
CA ASN A 25 9.95 -1.83 6.85
C ASN A 25 10.40 -0.75 5.85
N ASN A 26 10.30 0.54 6.18
CA ASN A 26 10.60 1.65 5.27
C ASN A 26 9.91 1.54 3.89
N LEU A 27 8.72 0.93 3.84
CA LEU A 27 7.92 0.72 2.61
C LEU A 27 7.01 1.91 2.29
N THR A 28 7.06 2.96 3.10
CA THR A 28 6.59 4.27 2.67
C THR A 28 7.53 4.73 1.57
N PRO A 29 7.04 5.12 0.37
CA PRO A 29 7.90 5.86 -0.55
C PRO A 29 8.51 7.01 0.25
N PRO A 30 9.79 7.34 0.08
CA PRO A 30 10.39 8.45 0.80
C PRO A 30 9.48 9.65 0.55
N THR A 31 8.71 10.04 1.57
CA THR A 31 7.97 11.29 1.53
C THR A 31 9.05 12.30 1.19
N PRO A 32 8.92 13.09 0.11
CA PRO A 32 9.89 14.15 -0.14
C PRO A 32 9.74 15.09 1.05
N THR A 33 10.54 14.86 2.08
CA THR A 33 10.77 15.76 3.20
C THR A 33 11.28 17.02 2.54
N GLY A 34 10.36 17.93 2.31
CA GLY A 34 10.58 19.14 1.53
C GLY A 34 11.57 20.01 2.27
N THR A 35 12.83 19.87 1.89
CA THR A 35 13.98 20.79 1.95
C THR A 35 15.08 19.96 1.30
N GLU A 36 15.58 20.24 0.10
CA GLU A 36 16.78 21.07 -0.07
C GLU A 36 17.19 21.21 -1.57
N THR A 37 16.28 21.13 -2.54
CA THR A 37 16.66 21.33 -3.95
C THR A 37 15.72 22.27 -4.67
N ASN A 38 16.21 23.49 -4.95
CA ASN A 38 15.52 24.49 -5.79
C ASN A 38 15.48 24.08 -7.28
N ASN A 39 15.96 22.89 -7.62
CA ASN A 39 16.08 22.39 -8.99
C ASN A 39 15.12 21.20 -9.21
N VAL A 40 14.23 21.33 -10.19
CA VAL A 40 13.26 20.31 -10.60
C VAL A 40 13.96 19.04 -11.08
N TYR A 41 15.07 19.17 -11.81
CA TYR A 41 15.79 18.02 -12.34
C TYR A 41 16.38 17.13 -11.23
N GLU A 42 16.94 17.73 -10.19
CA GLU A 42 17.48 16.97 -9.04
C GLU A 42 16.36 16.29 -8.24
N LEU A 43 15.18 16.91 -8.18
CA LEU A 43 14.01 16.34 -7.53
C LEU A 43 13.51 15.10 -8.28
N GLU A 44 13.39 15.17 -9.61
CA GLU A 44 12.99 14.05 -10.45
C GLU A 44 13.95 12.87 -10.33
N GLN A 45 15.27 13.14 -10.33
CA GLN A 45 16.29 12.10 -10.15
C GLN A 45 16.24 11.44 -8.75
N LYS A 46 15.97 12.23 -7.70
CA LYS A 46 15.87 11.70 -6.33
C LYS A 46 14.62 10.84 -6.12
N ILE A 47 13.49 11.23 -6.72
CA ILE A 47 12.22 10.52 -6.57
C ILE A 47 12.18 9.30 -7.50
N GLY A 48 12.74 9.40 -8.72
CA GLY A 48 12.89 8.28 -9.63
C GLY A 48 11.58 7.77 -10.25
N CYS A 49 10.54 8.61 -10.32
CA CYS A 49 9.20 8.24 -10.78
C CYS A 49 8.75 8.99 -12.05
N GLY A 50 9.68 9.30 -12.95
CA GLY A 50 9.40 10.01 -14.20
C GLY A 50 9.51 11.54 -14.05
N GLN A 51 8.72 12.27 -14.85
CA GLN A 51 8.69 13.73 -14.84
C GLN A 51 7.82 14.29 -13.71
N ALA A 52 8.06 15.54 -13.33
CA ALA A 52 7.30 16.23 -12.29
C ALA A 52 5.77 16.30 -12.58
N GLU A 53 5.38 16.40 -13.85
CA GLU A 53 3.97 16.41 -14.26
C GLU A 53 3.28 15.08 -13.96
N GLU A 54 3.95 13.96 -14.22
CA GLU A 54 3.44 12.62 -13.92
C GLU A 54 3.30 12.41 -12.41
N LEU A 55 4.24 12.95 -11.62
CA LEU A 55 4.20 12.92 -10.16
C LEU A 55 2.98 13.64 -9.61
N ILE A 56 2.61 14.79 -10.16
CA ILE A 56 1.41 15.53 -9.74
C ILE A 56 0.15 14.69 -10.02
N ILE A 57 0.06 14.10 -11.21
CA ILE A 57 -1.08 13.25 -11.60
C ILE A 57 -1.16 12.01 -10.69
N GLN A 58 -0.03 11.38 -10.37
CA GLN A 58 0.04 10.26 -9.43
C GLN A 58 -0.44 10.67 -8.04
N ALA A 59 0.02 11.82 -7.53
CA ALA A 59 -0.40 12.34 -6.23
C ALA A 59 -1.91 12.61 -6.17
N GLU A 60 -2.50 13.16 -7.22
CA GLU A 60 -3.95 13.36 -7.32
C GLU A 60 -4.72 12.03 -7.35
N ASN A 61 -4.22 11.05 -8.11
CA ASN A 61 -4.80 9.71 -8.17
C ASN A 61 -4.72 8.98 -6.82
N GLU A 62 -3.59 9.07 -6.14
CA GLU A 62 -3.40 8.51 -4.79
C GLU A 62 -4.31 9.16 -3.77
N LEU A 63 -4.46 10.49 -3.81
CA LEU A 63 -5.38 11.21 -2.93
C LEU A 63 -6.84 10.76 -3.15
N ASN A 64 -7.23 10.61 -4.41
CA ASN A 64 -8.58 10.11 -4.75
C ASN A 64 -8.77 8.65 -4.33
N LEU A 65 -7.74 7.80 -4.47
CA LEU A 65 -7.75 6.43 -3.99
C LEU A 65 -7.90 6.37 -2.46
N ALA A 66 -7.12 7.17 -1.71
CA ALA A 66 -7.18 7.23 -0.26
C ALA A 66 -8.58 7.60 0.25
N ARG A 67 -9.23 8.57 -0.40
CA ARG A 67 -10.63 8.94 -0.11
C ARG A 67 -11.59 7.77 -0.36
N LYS A 68 -11.42 7.02 -1.46
CA LYS A 68 -12.26 5.84 -1.76
C LYS A 68 -12.01 4.68 -0.79
N MET A 69 -10.77 4.48 -0.35
CA MET A 69 -10.42 3.43 0.61
C MET A 69 -11.15 3.57 1.95
N LEU A 70 -11.45 4.80 2.38
CA LEU A 70 -12.29 5.04 3.58
C LEU A 70 -13.69 4.45 3.43
N THR A 71 -14.28 4.52 2.24
CA THR A 71 -15.59 3.95 1.95
C THR A 71 -15.52 2.43 1.73
N TRP A 72 -14.50 1.96 1.01
CA TRP A 72 -14.39 0.55 0.62
C TRP A 72 -13.92 -0.36 1.74
N LYS A 73 -13.19 0.18 2.73
CA LYS A 73 -12.64 -0.56 3.88
C LYS A 73 -12.02 -1.92 3.51
N PRO A 74 -11.08 -1.97 2.55
CA PRO A 74 -10.50 -3.23 2.06
C PRO A 74 -9.73 -4.03 3.13
N TRP A 75 -9.48 -3.43 4.30
CA TRP A 75 -8.87 -4.08 5.47
C TRP A 75 -9.86 -4.91 6.29
N GLU A 76 -11.16 -4.85 6.00
CA GLU A 76 -12.16 -5.73 6.61
C GLU A 76 -11.98 -7.18 6.11
N PRO A 77 -12.40 -8.19 6.90
CA PRO A 77 -12.33 -9.59 6.48
C PRO A 77 -13.06 -9.83 5.15
N LEU A 78 -12.60 -10.83 4.39
CA LEU A 78 -13.23 -11.23 3.14
C LEU A 78 -14.72 -11.47 3.34
N VAL A 79 -15.54 -10.83 2.49
CA VAL A 79 -17.01 -10.99 2.51
C VAL A 79 -17.40 -12.44 2.23
N THR A 80 -16.65 -13.13 1.37
CA THR A 80 -16.91 -14.52 0.99
C THR A 80 -15.63 -15.33 0.94
N ILE A 81 -15.65 -16.52 1.53
CA ILE A 81 -14.56 -17.49 1.44
C ILE A 81 -14.60 -18.12 0.04
N PRO A 82 -13.45 -18.27 -0.65
CA PRO A 82 -13.44 -18.91 -1.96
C PRO A 82 -13.87 -20.39 -1.87
N PRO A 83 -14.59 -20.93 -2.87
CA PRO A 83 -14.91 -22.35 -2.94
C PRO A 83 -13.65 -23.24 -2.94
N PRO A 84 -13.73 -24.48 -2.43
CA PRO A 84 -12.60 -25.41 -2.47
C PRO A 84 -12.20 -25.69 -3.93
N GLY A 85 -10.92 -25.49 -4.24
CA GLY A 85 -10.37 -25.69 -5.58
C GLY A 85 -10.48 -24.49 -6.54
N GLN A 86 -11.09 -23.37 -6.13
CA GLN A 86 -11.24 -22.17 -6.97
C GLN A 86 -9.92 -21.65 -7.54
N TRP A 87 -8.84 -21.71 -6.75
CA TRP A 87 -7.51 -21.22 -7.11
C TRP A 87 -6.52 -22.34 -7.46
N ASN A 88 -7.01 -23.58 -7.65
CA ASN A 88 -6.14 -24.68 -8.06
C ASN A 88 -5.87 -24.60 -9.56
N TRP A 89 -4.60 -24.40 -9.91
CA TRP A 89 -4.12 -24.44 -11.28
C TRP A 89 -2.88 -25.32 -11.38
N PRO A 90 -2.80 -26.28 -12.35
CA PRO A 90 -3.79 -26.62 -13.39
C PRO A 90 -5.04 -27.34 -12.85
N PRO A 91 -6.15 -27.39 -13.62
CA PRO A 91 -7.36 -28.08 -13.18
C PRO A 91 -7.08 -29.58 -13.02
N VAL A 92 -7.56 -30.17 -11.93
CA VAL A 92 -7.48 -31.62 -11.69
C VAL A 92 -8.08 -32.36 -12.90
N LYS A 93 -7.29 -33.25 -13.51
CA LYS A 93 -7.78 -34.10 -14.60
C LYS A 93 -8.70 -35.15 -13.99
N ASN A 94 -9.93 -35.19 -14.48
CA ASN A 94 -10.92 -36.23 -14.17
C ASN A 94 -10.47 -37.60 -14.69
#